data_AF-A0A938MIN6-F1
#
_entry.id   AF-A0A938MIN6-F1
#
_cell.length_a   1.000
_cell.length_b   1.000
_cell.length_c   1.000
_cell.angle_alpha   90.00
_cell.angle_beta   90.00
_cell.angle_gamma   90.00
#
_symmetry.space_group_name_H-M   'P 1'
#
loop_
_entity.id
_entity.type
_entity.pdbx_description
1 polymer ?
#
loop_
_entity_poly.entity_id
_entity_poly.type
_entity_poly.pdbx_seq_one_letter_code
_entity_poly.pdbx_strand_id
1 'polypeptide(L)'
;MYRQVRELEIAGYANVLKATMLPVVVPPVFRLKTDPQRIFLPPYSFNAGLLCNATEVDAEEMAALEAAGELTLFEQPFPAQPGFELWIDQSFAHHYEPRSQADQTLLSIARGSIQQAQAALRENNLEEAERLSTVALSADDRLVEPLAVKAAIR
;
A
#
# COMPACT_ATOMS: atom_id res chain seq x y z
N MET A 1 2.96 5.54 22.47
CA MET A 1 4.22 4.75 22.48
C MET A 1 5.07 5.18 21.29
N TYR A 2 6.40 5.22 21.44
CA TYR A 2 7.34 5.64 20.37
C TYR A 2 8.43 4.59 20.15
N ARG A 3 8.78 4.31 18.89
CA ARG A 3 9.88 3.41 18.49
C ARG A 3 10.70 4.02 17.36
N GLN A 4 12.02 3.83 17.39
CA GLN A 4 12.87 4.20 16.27
C GLN A 4 12.61 3.24 15.11
N VAL A 5 12.28 3.75 13.92
CA VAL A 5 11.99 2.89 12.75
C VAL A 5 13.18 1.98 12.42
N ARG A 6 14.41 2.45 12.66
CA ARG A 6 15.63 1.65 12.43
C ARG A 6 15.75 0.41 13.33
N GLU A 7 15.01 0.34 14.43
CA GLU A 7 14.97 -0.81 15.35
C GLU A 7 13.89 -1.84 14.93
N LEU A 8 13.14 -1.54 13.87
CA LEU A 8 12.02 -2.36 13.41
C LEU A 8 12.36 -3.16 12.15
N GLU A 9 11.65 -4.26 12.00
CA GLU A 9 11.52 -5.00 10.75
C GLU A 9 10.07 -4.93 10.29
N ILE A 10 9.87 -4.96 8.97
CA ILE A 10 8.57 -5.13 8.35
C ILE A 10 8.31 -6.62 8.22
N ALA A 11 7.28 -7.11 8.90
CA ALA A 11 6.86 -8.50 8.87
C ALA A 11 5.70 -8.76 7.89
N GLY A 12 5.08 -7.72 7.38
CA GLY A 12 3.90 -7.80 6.51
C GLY A 12 3.24 -6.44 6.33
N TYR A 13 1.96 -6.46 5.98
CA TYR A 13 1.11 -5.27 5.93
C TYR A 13 -0.30 -5.56 6.44
N ALA A 14 -0.94 -4.53 7.00
CA ALA A 14 -2.31 -4.63 7.49
C ALA A 14 -3.25 -4.17 6.37
N ASN A 15 -3.81 -5.13 5.64
CA ASN A 15 -4.95 -5.01 4.72
C ASN A 15 -5.12 -6.33 3.95
N VAL A 16 -6.37 -6.67 3.60
CA VAL A 16 -6.65 -7.63 2.52
C VAL A 16 -6.95 -6.87 1.24
N LEU A 17 -6.04 -7.02 0.29
CA LEU A 17 -6.13 -6.33 -0.99
C LEU A 17 -6.93 -7.16 -1.99
N LYS A 18 -7.83 -6.48 -2.70
CA LYS A 18 -8.47 -7.01 -3.91
C LYS A 18 -7.78 -6.43 -5.14
N ALA A 19 -7.82 -7.14 -6.26
CA ALA A 19 -7.19 -6.67 -7.50
C ALA A 19 -7.67 -5.27 -7.94
N THR A 20 -8.92 -4.91 -7.62
CA THR A 20 -9.51 -3.59 -7.90
C THR A 20 -8.96 -2.45 -7.04
N MET A 21 -8.19 -2.76 -5.99
CA MET A 21 -7.58 -1.80 -5.08
C MET A 21 -6.11 -1.52 -5.44
N LEU A 22 -5.58 -2.09 -6.54
CA LEU A 22 -4.16 -2.04 -6.86
C LEU A 22 -3.86 -1.07 -8.02
N PRO A 23 -2.66 -0.45 -8.03
CA PRO A 23 -1.63 -0.50 -6.98
C PRO A 23 -2.04 0.35 -5.75
N VAL A 24 -1.42 0.12 -4.58
CA VAL A 24 -1.76 0.87 -3.36
C VAL A 24 -0.64 0.90 -2.33
N VAL A 25 -0.50 2.02 -1.62
CA VAL A 25 0.34 2.14 -0.42
C VAL A 25 -0.35 1.43 0.73
N VAL A 26 0.35 0.52 1.39
CA VAL A 26 -0.18 -0.26 2.52
C VAL A 26 0.55 0.07 3.81
N PRO A 27 -0.12 0.06 4.97
CA PRO A 27 0.55 0.25 6.24
C PRO A 27 1.34 -1.01 6.61
N PRO A 28 2.68 -0.91 6.79
CA PRO A 28 3.47 -2.03 7.28
C PRO A 28 3.01 -2.56 8.64
N VAL A 29 3.15 -3.87 8.83
CA VAL A 29 3.17 -4.53 10.13
C VAL A 29 4.61 -4.59 10.58
N PHE A 30 4.92 -4.00 11.73
CA PHE A 30 6.28 -3.97 12.26
C PHE A 30 6.48 -4.98 13.39
N ARG A 31 7.72 -5.41 13.59
CA ARG A 31 8.18 -6.07 14.83
C ARG A 31 9.51 -5.52 15.29
N LEU A 32 9.86 -5.65 16.58
CA LEU A 32 11.20 -5.28 17.06
C LEU A 32 12.25 -6.29 16.56
N LYS A 33 13.41 -5.77 16.13
CA LYS A 33 14.59 -6.60 15.83
C LYS A 33 15.09 -7.39 17.04
N THR A 34 15.03 -6.78 18.21
CA THR A 34 15.54 -7.37 19.46
C THR A 34 14.55 -8.29 20.15
N ASP A 35 13.26 -8.19 19.80
CA ASP A 35 12.19 -8.96 20.40
C ASP A 35 11.05 -9.19 19.38
N PRO A 36 11.17 -10.22 18.54
CA PRO A 36 10.21 -10.49 17.47
C PRO A 36 8.79 -10.80 17.94
N GLN A 37 8.57 -11.03 19.24
CA GLN A 37 7.25 -11.25 19.83
C GLN A 37 6.45 -9.94 19.99
N ARG A 38 7.11 -8.79 19.86
CA ARG A 38 6.48 -7.47 20.00
C ARG A 38 6.20 -6.89 18.63
N ILE A 39 4.92 -6.87 18.28
CA ILE A 39 4.42 -6.49 16.96
C ILE A 39 3.67 -5.17 17.07
N PHE A 40 3.82 -4.31 16.06
CA PHE A 40 3.18 -3.01 15.99
C PHE A 40 2.30 -2.90 14.76
N LEU A 41 1.02 -2.65 14.99
CA LEU A 41 -0.01 -2.56 13.98
C LEU A 41 -0.50 -1.11 13.84
N PRO A 42 -1.03 -0.73 12.67
CA PRO A 42 -1.77 0.52 12.52
C PRO A 42 -3.04 0.51 13.41
N PRO A 43 -3.61 1.70 13.69
CA PRO A 43 -3.18 3.02 13.22
C PRO A 43 -1.90 3.48 13.94
N TYR A 44 -1.00 4.11 13.18
CA TYR A 44 0.17 4.80 13.70
C TYR A 44 0.50 6.00 12.81
N SER A 45 1.46 6.80 13.25
CA SER A 45 2.02 7.89 12.45
C SER A 45 3.54 7.86 12.49
N PHE A 46 4.17 8.37 11.44
CA PHE A 46 5.61 8.56 11.39
C PHE A 46 5.95 10.02 11.71
N ASN A 47 6.90 10.24 12.62
CA ASN A 47 7.41 11.56 12.93
C ASN A 47 8.94 11.51 13.09
N ALA A 48 9.67 12.18 12.20
CA ALA A 48 11.13 12.28 12.25
C ALA A 48 11.88 10.93 12.44
N GLY A 49 11.39 9.86 11.77
CA GLY A 49 11.96 8.51 11.88
C GLY A 49 11.48 7.69 13.07
N LEU A 50 10.51 8.19 13.82
CA LEU A 50 9.83 7.49 14.90
C LEU A 50 8.46 6.95 14.44
N LEU A 51 8.14 5.72 14.84
CA LEU A 51 6.81 5.16 14.81
C LEU A 51 6.06 5.58 16.08
N CYS A 52 4.90 6.21 15.92
CA CYS A 52 4.11 6.79 17.01
C CYS A 52 2.70 6.19 17.05
N ASN A 53 2.19 5.92 18.25
CA ASN A 53 0.80 5.51 18.51
C ASN A 53 0.37 4.17 17.91
N ALA A 54 1.32 3.32 17.49
CA ALA A 54 0.99 1.98 17.04
C ALA A 54 0.35 1.15 18.15
N THR A 55 -0.57 0.28 17.76
CA THR A 55 -1.12 -0.77 18.62
C THR A 55 -0.06 -1.86 18.76
N GLU A 56 0.34 -2.17 19.99
CA GLU A 56 1.24 -3.27 20.26
C GLU A 56 0.44 -4.55 20.53
N VAL A 57 0.78 -5.63 19.84
CA VAL A 57 0.20 -6.97 20.00
C VAL A 57 1.31 -8.00 20.14
N ASP A 58 0.97 -9.19 20.65
CA ASP A 58 1.89 -10.32 20.72
C ASP A 58 1.79 -11.23 19.46
N ALA A 59 2.61 -12.27 19.43
CA ALA A 59 2.65 -13.20 18.30
C ALA A 59 1.40 -14.07 18.18
N GLU A 60 0.69 -14.35 19.28
CA GLU A 60 -0.54 -15.14 19.25
C GLU A 60 -1.67 -14.32 18.62
N GLU A 61 -1.81 -13.07 19.03
CA GLU A 61 -2.78 -12.14 18.45
C GLU A 61 -2.47 -11.85 16.97
N MET A 62 -1.19 -11.68 16.61
CA MET A 62 -0.79 -11.52 15.20
C MET A 62 -1.17 -12.74 14.34
N ALA A 63 -0.95 -13.96 14.84
CA ALA A 63 -1.33 -15.17 14.12
C ALA A 63 -2.85 -15.29 13.99
N ALA A 64 -3.61 -14.88 15.01
CA ALA A 64 -5.08 -14.84 14.94
C ALA A 64 -5.57 -13.83 13.88
N LEU A 65 -4.94 -12.66 13.79
CA LEU A 65 -5.27 -11.64 12.79
C LEU A 65 -4.89 -12.07 11.36
N GLU A 66 -3.77 -12.76 11.19
CA GLU A 66 -3.43 -13.37 9.90
C GLU A 66 -4.45 -14.44 9.50
N ALA A 67 -4.81 -15.34 10.42
CA ALA A 67 -5.80 -16.40 10.17
C ALA A 67 -7.21 -15.84 9.88
N ALA A 68 -7.55 -14.70 10.46
CA ALA A 68 -8.79 -13.97 10.16
C ALA A 68 -8.74 -13.22 8.82
N GLY A 69 -7.58 -13.17 8.16
CA GLY A 69 -7.39 -12.38 6.95
C GLY A 69 -7.48 -10.88 7.23
N GLU A 70 -6.82 -10.40 8.29
CA GLU A 70 -6.68 -8.96 8.58
C GLU A 70 -5.26 -8.46 8.25
N LEU A 71 -4.28 -9.37 8.26
CA LEU A 71 -2.89 -9.12 7.95
C LEU A 71 -2.43 -10.00 6.79
N THR A 72 -1.49 -9.50 5.99
CA THR A 72 -0.72 -10.31 5.04
C THR A 72 0.73 -10.31 5.49
N LEU A 73 1.26 -11.48 5.86
CA LEU A 73 2.65 -11.62 6.31
C LEU A 73 3.58 -11.95 5.15
N PHE A 74 4.83 -11.49 5.28
CA PHE A 74 5.90 -11.84 4.37
C PHE A 74 6.60 -13.11 4.85
N GLU A 75 7.07 -13.94 3.91
CA GLU A 75 7.85 -15.14 4.23
C GLU A 75 9.11 -14.79 5.05
N GLN A 76 9.75 -13.65 4.72
CA GLN A 76 10.93 -13.16 5.40
C GLN A 76 10.76 -11.68 5.74
N PRO A 77 10.72 -11.34 7.04
CA PRO A 77 10.74 -9.95 7.47
C PRO A 77 12.04 -9.27 7.07
N PHE A 78 11.96 -7.97 6.77
CA PHE A 78 13.11 -7.19 6.32
C PHE A 78 13.24 -5.86 7.09
N PRO A 79 14.45 -5.27 7.18
CA PRO A 79 14.66 -4.06 7.97
C PRO A 79 13.82 -2.86 7.51
N ALA A 80 13.16 -2.20 8.46
CA ALA A 80 12.48 -0.94 8.19
C ALA A 80 13.48 0.23 8.07
N GLN A 81 13.19 1.14 7.15
CA GLN A 81 13.97 2.35 6.87
C GLN A 81 13.10 3.60 7.05
N PRO A 82 13.60 4.63 7.75
CA PRO A 82 12.91 5.91 7.83
C PRO A 82 12.70 6.54 6.45
N GLY A 83 11.50 7.08 6.20
CA GLY A 83 11.19 7.79 4.95
C GLY A 83 10.96 6.89 3.74
N PHE A 84 10.77 5.58 3.96
CA PHE A 84 10.39 4.62 2.92
C PHE A 84 8.90 4.31 3.02
N GLU A 85 8.33 3.89 1.89
CA GLU A 85 6.95 3.44 1.77
C GLU A 85 6.88 2.01 1.25
N LEU A 86 5.92 1.27 1.80
CA LEU A 86 5.55 -0.06 1.33
C LEU A 86 4.30 0.09 0.46
N TRP A 87 4.37 -0.41 -0.77
CA TRP A 87 3.22 -0.41 -1.67
C TRP A 87 3.16 -1.73 -2.45
N ILE A 88 1.95 -2.10 -2.87
CA ILE A 88 1.67 -3.35 -3.59
C ILE A 88 1.26 -2.99 -5.01
N ASP A 89 1.90 -3.62 -6.00
CA ASP A 89 1.58 -3.42 -7.41
C ASP A 89 0.41 -4.30 -7.89
N GLN A 90 0.03 -4.16 -9.17
CA GLN A 90 -1.07 -4.93 -9.77
C GLN A 90 -0.83 -6.45 -9.85
N SER A 91 0.43 -6.88 -9.76
CA SER A 91 0.82 -8.30 -9.71
C SER A 91 0.87 -8.84 -8.29
N PHE A 92 0.41 -8.05 -7.30
CA PHE A 92 0.53 -8.32 -5.87
C PHE A 92 1.98 -8.41 -5.37
N ALA A 93 2.95 -7.90 -6.14
CA ALA A 93 4.32 -7.80 -5.66
C ALA A 93 4.46 -6.58 -4.75
N HIS A 94 5.19 -6.77 -3.65
CA HIS A 94 5.50 -5.70 -2.73
C HIS A 94 6.73 -4.92 -3.18
N HIS A 95 6.71 -3.62 -2.96
CA HIS A 95 7.80 -2.69 -3.22
C HIS A 95 8.08 -1.89 -1.97
N TYR A 96 9.35 -1.75 -1.61
CA TYR A 96 9.78 -0.97 -0.46
C TYR A 96 10.91 -0.03 -0.86
N GLU A 97 10.58 1.25 -1.02
CA GLU A 97 11.47 2.25 -1.59
C GLU A 97 11.28 3.62 -0.92
N PRO A 98 12.21 4.59 -1.12
CA PRO A 98 12.06 5.94 -0.58
C PRO A 98 10.71 6.54 -0.99
N ARG A 99 10.03 7.23 -0.06
CA ARG A 99 8.70 7.85 -0.30
C ARG A 99 8.67 8.68 -1.59
N SER A 100 9.68 9.51 -1.82
CA SER A 100 9.74 10.34 -3.03
C SER A 100 9.81 9.52 -4.33
N GLN A 101 10.39 8.32 -4.27
CA GLN A 101 10.44 7.40 -5.39
C GLN A 101 9.10 6.69 -5.58
N ALA A 102 8.49 6.18 -4.49
CA ALA A 102 7.15 5.60 -4.52
C ALA A 102 6.11 6.57 -5.08
N ASP A 103 6.12 7.83 -4.60
CA ASP A 103 5.26 8.91 -5.11
C ASP A 103 5.42 9.10 -6.62
N GLN A 104 6.65 9.09 -7.13
CA GLN A 104 6.93 9.26 -8.56
C GLN A 104 6.48 8.04 -9.37
N THR A 105 6.76 6.84 -8.88
CA THR A 105 6.37 5.58 -9.52
C THR A 105 4.86 5.47 -9.64
N LEU A 106 4.13 5.69 -8.54
CA LEU A 106 2.67 5.61 -8.48
C LEU A 106 2.03 6.70 -9.36
N LEU A 107 2.54 7.94 -9.32
CA LEU A 107 2.09 9.01 -10.22
C LEU A 107 2.30 8.65 -11.69
N SER A 108 3.43 8.02 -12.04
CA SER A 108 3.71 7.57 -13.40
C SER A 108 2.72 6.48 -13.84
N ILE A 109 2.42 5.50 -12.97
CA ILE A 109 1.40 4.47 -13.23
C ILE A 109 0.04 5.14 -13.45
N ALA A 110 -0.37 6.04 -12.55
CA ALA A 110 -1.65 6.72 -12.63
C ALA A 110 -1.82 7.48 -13.96
N ARG A 111 -0.81 8.27 -14.36
CA ARG A 111 -0.81 9.00 -15.64
C ARG A 111 -0.84 8.08 -16.85
N GLY A 112 -0.06 7.00 -16.84
CA GLY A 112 -0.08 6.00 -17.91
C GLY A 112 -1.45 5.35 -18.06
N SER A 113 -2.07 4.96 -16.95
CA SER A 113 -3.41 4.37 -16.95
C SER A 113 -4.50 5.36 -17.37
N ILE A 114 -4.41 6.65 -17.00
CA ILE A 114 -5.32 7.69 -17.51
C ILE A 114 -5.26 7.78 -19.04
N GLN A 115 -4.06 7.84 -19.61
CA GLN A 115 -3.89 7.94 -21.06
C GLN A 115 -4.51 6.73 -21.78
N GLN A 116 -4.27 5.54 -21.26
CA GLN A 116 -4.84 4.30 -21.81
C GLN A 116 -6.36 4.26 -21.62
N ALA A 117 -6.89 4.70 -20.47
CA ALA A 117 -8.32 4.73 -20.21
C ALA A 117 -9.06 5.65 -21.18
N GLN A 118 -8.48 6.82 -21.47
CA GLN A 118 -9.01 7.75 -22.47
C GLN A 118 -8.96 7.17 -23.89
N ALA A 119 -7.92 6.40 -24.23
CA ALA A 119 -7.84 5.71 -25.52
C ALA A 119 -8.93 4.64 -25.63
N ALA A 120 -9.06 3.78 -24.63
CA ALA A 120 -10.11 2.75 -24.56
C ALA A 120 -11.52 3.36 -24.66
N LEU A 121 -11.76 4.50 -24.00
CA LEU A 121 -13.03 5.22 -24.09
C LEU A 121 -13.32 5.70 -25.52
N ARG A 122 -12.31 6.26 -26.22
CA ARG A 122 -12.45 6.67 -27.64
C ARG A 122 -12.71 5.49 -28.57
N GLU A 123 -12.18 4.32 -28.23
CA GLU A 123 -12.39 3.05 -28.96
C GLU A 123 -13.69 2.33 -28.54
N ASN A 124 -14.51 2.94 -27.67
CA ASN A 124 -15.73 2.37 -27.11
C ASN A 124 -15.52 1.05 -26.34
N ASN A 125 -14.31 0.81 -25.84
CA ASN A 125 -13.97 -0.29 -24.94
C ASN A 125 -14.20 0.14 -23.48
N LEU A 126 -15.47 0.15 -23.07
CA LEU A 126 -15.89 0.70 -21.78
C LEU A 126 -15.38 -0.09 -20.57
N GLU A 127 -15.30 -1.42 -20.68
CA GLU A 127 -14.79 -2.28 -19.62
C GLU A 127 -13.31 -1.98 -19.31
N GLU A 128 -12.50 -1.83 -20.35
CA GLU A 128 -11.09 -1.51 -20.19
C GLU A 128 -10.88 -0.07 -19.68
N ALA A 129 -11.69 0.89 -20.15
CA ALA A 129 -11.68 2.25 -19.63
C ALA A 129 -12.04 2.31 -18.13
N GLU A 130 -13.03 1.52 -17.69
CA GLU A 130 -13.43 1.40 -16.28
C GLU A 130 -12.31 0.77 -15.43
N ARG A 131 -11.67 -0.27 -15.94
CA ARG A 131 -10.55 -0.96 -15.26
C ARG A 131 -9.36 -0.01 -15.10
N LEU A 132 -8.93 0.65 -16.17
CA LEU A 132 -7.76 1.55 -16.16
C LEU A 132 -7.99 2.82 -15.34
N SER A 133 -9.20 3.37 -15.33
CA SER A 133 -9.54 4.49 -14.44
C SER A 133 -9.50 4.08 -12.97
N THR A 134 -9.93 2.87 -12.64
CA THR A 134 -9.84 2.33 -11.27
C THR A 134 -8.38 2.17 -10.84
N VAL A 135 -7.51 1.64 -11.72
CA VAL A 135 -6.07 1.57 -11.48
C VAL A 135 -5.48 2.95 -11.19
N ALA A 136 -5.83 3.94 -12.01
CA ALA A 136 -5.28 5.29 -11.85
C ALA A 136 -5.68 5.92 -10.52
N LEU A 137 -6.93 5.72 -10.07
CA LEU A 137 -7.40 6.18 -8.75
C LEU A 137 -6.69 5.49 -7.60
N SER A 138 -6.49 4.18 -7.68
CA SER A 138 -5.76 3.44 -6.64
C SER A 138 -4.31 3.89 -6.54
N ALA A 139 -3.68 4.17 -7.68
CA ALA A 139 -2.30 4.65 -7.74
C ALA A 139 -2.13 6.08 -7.21
N ASP A 140 -3.01 7.01 -7.59
CA ASP A 140 -2.97 8.39 -7.11
C ASP A 140 -4.38 9.01 -7.12
N ASP A 141 -4.98 9.10 -5.95
CA ASP A 141 -6.36 9.59 -5.75
C ASP A 141 -6.49 11.12 -5.86
N ARG A 142 -5.37 11.84 -5.99
CA ARG A 142 -5.35 13.30 -6.16
C ARG A 142 -5.66 13.72 -7.60
N LEU A 143 -5.56 12.79 -8.56
CA LEU A 143 -5.86 13.04 -9.97
C LEU A 143 -7.36 12.94 -10.23
N VAL A 144 -7.91 13.94 -10.93
CA VAL A 144 -9.36 14.06 -11.17
C VAL A 144 -9.80 13.41 -12.49
N GLU A 145 -8.88 13.24 -13.43
CA GLU A 145 -9.12 12.70 -14.77
C GLU A 145 -9.74 11.29 -14.77
N PRO A 146 -9.32 10.34 -13.89
CA PRO A 146 -9.97 9.05 -13.81
C PRO A 146 -11.47 9.14 -13.47
N LEU A 147 -11.86 10.10 -12.62
CA LEU A 147 -13.27 10.32 -12.26
C LEU A 147 -14.08 10.81 -13.47
N ALA A 148 -13.48 11.66 -14.31
CA ALA A 148 -14.11 12.11 -15.54
C ALA A 148 -14.32 10.95 -16.53
N VAL A 149 -13.35 10.04 -16.67
CA VAL A 149 -13.51 8.83 -17.49
C VAL A 149 -14.65 7.96 -16.96
N LYS A 150 -14.69 7.70 -15.65
CA LYS A 150 -15.78 6.95 -15.01
C LYS A 150 -17.15 7.58 -15.23
N ALA A 151 -17.23 8.91 -15.16
CA ALA A 151 -18.46 9.64 -15.39
C ALA A 151 -18.95 9.53 -16.84
N ALA A 152 -18.03 9.45 -17.82
CA ALA A 152 -18.37 9.32 -19.23
C ALA A 152 -18.84 7.92 -19.65
N ILE A 153 -18.58 6.89 -18.82
CA ILE A 153 -19.04 5.51 -19.04
C ILE A 153 -20.51 5.34 -18.58
N ARG A 154 -20.96 6.16 -17.63
CA ARG A 154 -22.31 6.11 -17.04
C ARG A 154 -23.30 6.97 -17.80
#